data_AF-A0A7K4FI51-F1
#
_entry.id   AF-A0A7K4FI51-F1
#
_cell.length_a   1.000
_cell.length_b   1.000
_cell.length_c   1.000
_cell.angle_alpha   90.00
_cell.angle_beta   90.00
_cell.angle_gamma   90.00
#
_symmetry.space_group_name_H-M   'P 1'
#
loop_
_entity.id
_entity.type
_entity.pdbx_description
1 polymer ?
#
loop_
_entity_poly.entity_id
_entity_poly.type
_entity_poly.pdbx_seq_one_letter_code
_entity_poly.pdbx_strand_id
1 'polypeptide(L)'
;MRYGSGVRKDDLLERARKLRESVDPLLPRLGPECPTDRFDRMREDLEKVREARDDESHLERMSHWGDPLPRAYAGLLKFSHDPQMPTVVAFPVPAGEQVSFAPLSRATREAEVAVQHFEDPERLLLAYQDWARKGFHFFAGPTRLWCMGRSPEPPADFRTAKLAALPYRFIADAPSGRYDCAHLNAGEPRPYLEVGWPGAHATFRLCRRCAKGERQLFATLTQGIVTPDLEGEFPVGAALNVTCHGGEACVHADLPALSRNARRAYEAGRLSDAQLIAAYLSEIRPRIEATRSPTFVAGGVCYGSDREAFLGALHATPIERHAIDEALGASSGLFEIEEATASKALEHLWAEHADTIVHSIVSDPKEAQKYLQEGQRAPGRIAELLKRAQRRSEEREVLGALPRYSRLTREAAYVDSVARAFRSQGVPSAERAAVQSLSHEGKERGLAYGILLALGRAAAHSWQFSNTEKEFGASLEAQARDVLYASPEDYHAALDHLFSTAGVAHWGEREAA
;
A
#
# COMPACT_ATOMS: atom_id res chain seq x y z
N MET A 1 8.97 1.76 -53.58
CA MET A 1 9.43 0.49 -52.96
C MET A 1 9.79 0.78 -51.51
N ARG A 2 9.10 0.17 -50.53
CA ARG A 2 9.43 0.32 -49.10
C ARG A 2 10.50 -0.72 -48.74
N TYR A 3 11.64 -0.28 -48.25
CA TYR A 3 12.64 -1.14 -47.63
C TYR A 3 13.30 -0.44 -46.43
N GLY A 4 13.30 -1.13 -45.28
CA GLY A 4 14.40 -1.15 -44.31
C GLY A 4 14.62 -0.01 -43.32
N SER A 5 14.46 1.26 -43.70
CA SER A 5 14.89 2.37 -42.82
C SER A 5 14.08 3.64 -43.10
N GLY A 6 13.65 4.35 -42.05
CA GLY A 6 12.72 5.49 -42.09
C GLY A 6 13.18 6.75 -42.83
N VAL A 7 14.18 6.66 -43.70
CA VAL A 7 14.71 7.76 -44.51
C VAL A 7 14.49 7.42 -45.98
N ARG A 8 13.58 8.15 -46.63
CA ARG A 8 13.29 8.01 -48.07
C ARG A 8 13.85 9.20 -48.84
N LYS A 9 14.34 8.95 -50.05
CA LYS A 9 14.78 10.00 -50.98
C LYS A 9 13.72 11.09 -51.15
N ASP A 10 12.46 10.71 -51.37
CA ASP A 10 11.36 11.67 -51.54
C ASP A 10 11.16 12.57 -50.31
N ASP A 11 11.29 11.99 -49.10
CA ASP A 11 11.13 12.71 -47.84
C ASP A 11 12.29 13.71 -47.64
N LEU A 12 13.53 13.32 -47.99
CA LEU A 12 14.69 14.21 -47.95
C LEU A 12 14.54 15.37 -48.94
N LEU A 13 14.05 15.12 -50.14
CA LEU A 13 13.80 16.17 -51.13
C LEU A 13 12.70 17.13 -50.68
N GLU A 14 11.63 16.63 -50.08
CA GLU A 14 10.57 17.46 -49.53
C GLU A 14 11.08 18.35 -48.38
N ARG A 15 11.87 17.78 -47.47
CA ARG A 15 12.51 18.53 -46.38
C ARG A 15 13.48 19.58 -46.90
N ALA A 16 14.26 19.25 -47.92
CA ALA A 16 15.13 20.21 -48.60
C ALA A 16 14.31 21.37 -49.19
N ARG A 17 13.16 21.11 -49.85
CA ARG A 17 12.27 22.17 -50.37
C ARG A 17 11.82 23.12 -49.26
N LYS A 18 11.34 22.59 -48.14
CA LYS A 18 10.91 23.42 -46.99
C LYS A 18 12.04 24.29 -46.46
N LEU A 19 13.23 23.72 -46.31
CA LEU A 19 14.39 24.47 -45.81
C LEU A 19 14.98 25.43 -46.84
N ARG A 20 14.68 25.30 -48.14
CA ARG A 20 15.03 26.32 -49.16
C ARG A 20 14.23 27.61 -48.96
N GLU A 21 13.05 27.54 -48.36
CA GLU A 21 12.17 28.69 -48.11
C GLU A 21 12.50 29.40 -46.80
N SER A 22 12.79 28.66 -45.72
CA SER A 22 13.16 29.23 -44.42
C SER A 22 14.07 28.32 -43.60
N VAL A 23 14.99 28.92 -42.85
CA VAL A 23 15.85 28.22 -41.88
C VAL A 23 15.23 28.10 -40.49
N ASP A 24 14.12 28.81 -40.23
CA ASP A 24 13.44 28.81 -38.93
C ASP A 24 13.13 27.43 -38.35
N PRO A 25 12.74 26.41 -39.16
CA PRO A 25 12.46 25.08 -38.62
C PRO A 25 13.67 24.39 -37.98
N LEU A 26 14.90 24.86 -38.26
CA LEU A 26 16.12 24.35 -37.65
C LEU A 26 16.48 25.04 -36.33
N LEU A 27 15.75 26.10 -35.93
CA LEU A 27 16.08 26.92 -34.78
C LEU A 27 15.03 26.73 -33.67
N PRO A 28 15.47 26.66 -32.39
CA PRO A 28 14.54 26.59 -31.28
C PRO A 28 13.84 27.92 -31.05
N ARG A 29 12.68 27.88 -30.40
CA ARG A 29 12.08 29.07 -29.79
C ARG A 29 12.93 29.49 -28.59
N LEU A 30 13.32 30.76 -28.54
CA LEU A 30 14.18 31.31 -27.50
C LEU A 30 13.34 31.78 -26.31
N GLY A 31 13.68 31.30 -25.12
CA GLY A 31 13.22 31.85 -23.85
C GLY A 31 14.04 33.06 -23.40
N PRO A 32 13.66 33.70 -22.27
CA PRO A 32 14.27 34.96 -21.81
C PRO A 32 15.77 34.89 -21.52
N GLU A 33 16.27 33.74 -21.07
CA GLU A 33 17.68 33.55 -20.70
C GLU A 33 18.54 32.95 -21.84
N CYS A 34 17.98 32.75 -23.03
CA CYS A 34 18.76 32.24 -24.14
C CYS A 34 19.74 33.29 -24.68
N PRO A 35 20.96 32.88 -25.06
CA PRO A 35 21.95 33.78 -25.63
C PRO A 35 21.55 34.13 -27.06
N THR A 36 20.85 35.26 -27.23
CA THR A 36 20.35 35.69 -28.55
C THR A 36 21.50 35.85 -29.55
N ASP A 37 22.63 36.42 -29.13
CA ASP A 37 23.85 36.61 -29.93
C ASP A 37 24.34 35.31 -30.62
N ARG A 38 24.32 34.18 -29.90
CA ARG A 38 24.76 32.89 -30.44
C ARG A 38 23.77 32.32 -31.45
N PHE A 39 22.47 32.49 -31.20
CA PHE A 39 21.44 32.04 -32.13
C PHE A 39 21.30 32.94 -33.35
N ASP A 40 21.57 34.24 -33.21
CA ASP A 40 21.64 35.19 -34.32
C ASP A 40 22.80 34.81 -35.25
N ARG A 41 23.99 34.52 -34.70
CA ARG A 41 25.11 34.01 -35.50
C ARG A 41 24.81 32.66 -36.17
N MET A 42 24.21 31.72 -35.45
CA MET A 42 23.79 30.43 -36.03
C MET A 42 22.81 30.64 -37.19
N ARG A 43 21.84 31.55 -37.02
CA ARG A 43 20.89 31.94 -38.06
C ARG A 43 21.59 32.55 -39.26
N GLU A 44 22.52 33.48 -39.07
CA GLU A 44 23.32 34.06 -40.16
C GLU A 44 24.06 32.99 -40.96
N ASP A 45 24.67 32.01 -40.27
CA ASP A 45 25.40 30.93 -40.93
C ASP A 45 24.47 29.97 -41.69
N LEU A 46 23.27 29.69 -41.17
CA LEU A 46 22.23 28.96 -41.89
C LEU A 46 21.70 29.75 -43.09
N GLU A 47 21.49 31.05 -42.96
CA GLU A 47 21.02 31.93 -44.03
C GLU A 47 22.02 32.01 -45.19
N LYS A 48 23.33 32.07 -44.89
CA LYS A 48 24.38 31.97 -45.93
C LYS A 48 24.27 30.68 -46.74
N VAL A 49 23.97 29.54 -46.09
CA VAL A 49 23.74 28.27 -46.78
C VAL A 49 22.47 28.34 -47.63
N ARG A 50 21.38 28.94 -47.12
CA ARG A 50 20.11 29.11 -47.85
C ARG A 50 20.27 30.04 -49.06
N GLU A 51 21.06 31.10 -48.96
CA GLU A 51 21.37 31.99 -50.08
C GLU A 51 22.14 31.24 -51.19
N ALA A 52 23.02 30.31 -50.81
CA ALA A 52 23.74 29.43 -51.73
C ALA A 52 22.90 28.26 -52.27
N ARG A 53 21.59 28.16 -51.99
CA ARG A 53 20.72 27.01 -52.34
C ARG A 53 20.71 26.62 -53.83
N ASP A 54 21.06 27.55 -54.72
CA ASP A 54 21.10 27.34 -56.17
C ASP A 54 22.53 27.12 -56.73
N ASP A 55 23.56 27.21 -55.88
CA ASP A 55 24.97 27.01 -56.24
C ASP A 55 25.52 25.70 -55.63
N GLU A 56 25.43 24.62 -56.40
CA GLU A 56 25.89 23.28 -55.98
C GLU A 56 27.36 23.25 -55.54
N SER A 57 28.25 23.97 -56.26
CA SER A 57 29.68 24.01 -55.95
C SER A 57 29.97 24.72 -54.65
N HIS A 58 29.18 25.75 -54.32
CA HIS A 58 29.28 26.43 -53.03
C HIS A 58 28.74 25.55 -51.89
N LEU A 59 27.59 24.90 -52.08
CA LEU A 59 27.01 23.98 -51.10
C LEU A 59 27.95 22.81 -50.78
N GLU A 60 28.65 22.26 -51.79
CA GLU A 60 29.66 21.23 -51.58
C GLU A 60 30.77 21.69 -50.62
N ARG A 61 31.30 22.90 -50.81
CA ARG A 61 32.32 23.47 -49.91
C ARG A 61 31.77 23.67 -48.50
N MET A 62 30.55 24.19 -48.37
CA MET A 62 29.90 24.43 -47.07
C MET A 62 29.55 23.14 -46.33
N SER A 63 29.32 22.03 -47.04
CA SER A 63 29.08 20.70 -46.45
C SER A 63 30.33 20.09 -45.78
N HIS A 64 31.50 20.73 -45.91
CA HIS A 64 32.77 20.23 -45.38
C HIS A 64 33.33 21.06 -44.21
N TRP A 65 32.94 22.33 -44.06
CA TRP A 65 33.56 23.27 -43.11
C TRP A 65 32.52 24.08 -42.31
N GLY A 66 32.91 24.62 -41.15
CA GLY A 66 32.05 25.42 -40.28
C GLY A 66 31.35 24.63 -39.17
N ASP A 67 30.30 25.17 -38.57
CA ASP A 67 29.55 24.50 -37.49
C ASP A 67 28.77 23.27 -37.99
N PRO A 68 28.53 22.24 -37.15
CA PRO A 68 27.90 21.00 -37.60
C PRO A 68 26.50 21.17 -38.21
N LEU A 69 25.65 22.03 -37.64
CA LEU A 69 24.26 22.19 -38.09
C LEU A 69 24.17 22.87 -39.48
N PRO A 70 24.82 24.03 -39.75
CA PRO A 70 24.87 24.59 -41.11
C PRO A 70 25.51 23.65 -42.14
N ARG A 71 26.50 22.86 -41.73
CA ARG A 71 27.17 21.88 -42.59
C ARG A 71 26.23 20.76 -43.04
N ALA A 72 25.46 20.18 -42.11
CA ALA A 72 24.43 19.19 -42.41
C ALA A 72 23.34 19.77 -43.32
N TYR A 73 22.93 21.01 -43.08
CA TYR A 73 21.97 21.72 -43.93
C TYR A 73 22.50 21.92 -45.36
N ALA A 74 23.77 22.31 -45.53
CA ALA A 74 24.41 22.42 -46.83
C ALA A 74 24.44 21.07 -47.57
N GLY A 75 24.74 19.97 -46.87
CA GLY A 75 24.68 18.61 -47.43
C GLY A 75 23.29 18.23 -47.95
N LEU A 76 22.24 18.55 -47.19
CA LEU A 76 20.86 18.29 -47.61
C LEU A 76 20.45 19.11 -48.84
N LEU A 77 20.83 20.39 -48.90
CA LEU A 77 20.55 21.21 -50.09
C LEU A 77 21.35 20.76 -51.31
N LYS A 78 22.64 20.42 -51.13
CA LYS A 78 23.46 19.86 -52.21
C LYS A 78 22.82 18.59 -52.77
N PHE A 79 22.37 17.69 -51.89
CA PHE A 79 21.67 16.47 -52.28
C PHE A 79 20.43 16.74 -53.15
N SER A 80 19.78 17.90 -53.00
CA SER A 80 18.60 18.25 -53.83
C SER A 80 18.92 18.59 -55.29
N HIS A 81 20.18 18.88 -55.63
CA HIS A 81 20.62 19.18 -57.01
C HIS A 81 20.82 17.92 -57.85
N ASP A 82 21.57 16.94 -57.35
CA ASP A 82 21.71 15.61 -57.95
C ASP A 82 21.34 14.52 -56.94
N PRO A 83 20.04 14.18 -56.83
CA PRO A 83 19.59 13.27 -55.79
C PRO A 83 19.84 11.82 -56.21
N GLN A 84 21.00 11.30 -55.84
CA GLN A 84 21.32 9.88 -55.94
C GLN A 84 20.65 9.08 -54.82
N MET A 85 20.62 7.75 -54.89
CA MET A 85 20.12 6.94 -53.77
C MET A 85 21.10 7.03 -52.60
N PRO A 86 20.72 7.61 -51.44
CA PRO A 86 21.65 7.77 -50.34
C PRO A 86 21.89 6.44 -49.63
N THR A 87 23.12 6.22 -49.17
CA THR A 87 23.38 5.17 -48.18
C THR A 87 22.78 5.60 -46.84
N VAL A 88 22.06 4.72 -46.18
CA VAL A 88 21.44 5.02 -44.87
C VAL A 88 22.22 4.33 -43.77
N VAL A 89 22.51 5.07 -42.71
CA VAL A 89 23.19 4.60 -41.50
C VAL A 89 22.22 4.75 -40.34
N ALA A 90 22.27 3.83 -39.37
CA ALA A 90 21.50 3.92 -38.14
C ALA A 90 22.43 3.93 -36.92
N PHE A 91 22.04 4.67 -35.88
CA PHE A 91 22.72 4.64 -34.58
C PHE A 91 21.71 4.75 -33.43
N PRO A 92 22.05 4.22 -32.25
CA PRO A 92 21.21 4.36 -31.07
C PRO A 92 21.22 5.80 -30.57
N VAL A 93 20.05 6.38 -30.32
CA VAL A 93 19.91 7.67 -29.62
C VAL A 93 19.56 7.45 -28.15
N PRO A 94 19.80 8.45 -27.27
CA PRO A 94 19.24 8.44 -25.91
C PRO A 94 17.72 8.21 -25.99
N ALA A 95 17.17 7.33 -25.13
CA ALA A 95 15.83 6.72 -25.18
C ALA A 95 15.68 5.39 -25.96
N GLY A 96 16.77 4.81 -26.48
CA GLY A 96 16.83 3.40 -26.87
C GLY A 96 16.29 3.07 -28.27
N GLU A 97 15.78 4.06 -29.00
CA GLU A 97 15.40 3.90 -30.40
C GLU A 97 16.62 4.00 -31.33
N GLN A 98 16.62 3.26 -32.44
CA GLN A 98 17.58 3.48 -33.52
C GLN A 98 17.07 4.57 -34.44
N VAL A 99 17.88 5.60 -34.67
CA VAL A 99 17.57 6.63 -35.67
C VAL A 99 18.41 6.42 -36.89
N SER A 100 17.75 6.43 -38.05
CA SER A 100 18.38 6.32 -39.36
C SER A 100 18.58 7.70 -39.97
N PHE A 101 19.67 7.91 -40.70
CA PHE A 101 19.95 9.13 -41.48
C PHE A 101 20.84 8.80 -42.68
N ALA A 102 20.91 9.71 -43.65
CA ALA A 102 21.86 9.65 -44.75
C ALA A 102 23.07 10.54 -44.44
N PRO A 103 24.33 10.08 -44.47
CA PRO A 103 25.48 10.96 -44.25
C PRO A 103 25.72 11.83 -45.50
N LEU A 104 25.04 12.97 -45.59
CA LEU A 104 25.05 13.86 -46.76
C LEU A 104 26.17 14.92 -46.72
N SER A 105 26.80 15.11 -45.56
CA SER A 105 27.89 16.05 -45.33
C SER A 105 28.96 15.44 -44.42
N ARG A 106 30.00 16.23 -44.08
CA ARG A 106 30.96 15.88 -43.03
C ARG A 106 30.54 16.33 -41.63
N ALA A 107 29.25 16.55 -41.38
CA ALA A 107 28.74 16.97 -40.08
C ALA A 107 28.73 15.80 -39.07
N THR A 108 28.43 16.11 -37.81
CA THR A 108 28.18 15.06 -36.82
C THR A 108 26.89 14.33 -37.16
N ARG A 109 26.80 13.04 -36.80
CA ARG A 109 25.58 12.23 -37.01
C ARG A 109 24.35 12.85 -36.36
N GLU A 110 24.51 13.51 -35.21
CA GLU A 110 23.44 14.22 -34.50
C GLU A 110 22.93 15.42 -35.30
N ALA A 111 23.82 16.20 -35.93
CA ALA A 111 23.44 17.32 -36.78
C ALA A 111 22.76 16.84 -38.09
N GLU A 112 23.26 15.75 -38.69
CA GLU A 112 22.62 15.14 -39.86
C GLU A 112 21.19 14.67 -39.55
N VAL A 113 20.99 13.97 -38.44
CA VAL A 113 19.65 13.58 -37.99
C VAL A 113 18.77 14.80 -37.74
N ALA A 114 19.28 15.80 -37.03
CA ALA A 114 18.52 16.99 -36.69
C ALA A 114 18.02 17.73 -37.94
N VAL A 115 18.87 17.90 -38.95
CA VAL A 115 18.48 18.54 -40.22
C VAL A 115 17.54 17.64 -41.02
N GLN A 116 17.84 16.35 -41.10
CA GLN A 116 17.02 15.44 -41.90
C GLN A 116 15.69 15.13 -41.25
N HIS A 117 15.50 15.35 -39.96
CA HIS A 117 14.26 15.08 -39.24
C HIS A 117 13.78 16.31 -38.45
N PHE A 118 14.05 17.53 -38.93
CA PHE A 118 13.80 18.77 -38.20
C PHE A 118 12.34 18.98 -37.76
N GLU A 119 11.40 18.34 -38.46
CA GLU A 119 9.97 18.39 -38.16
C GLU A 119 9.61 17.64 -36.87
N ASP A 120 10.52 16.77 -36.40
CA ASP A 120 10.45 16.10 -35.11
C ASP A 120 11.36 16.85 -34.11
N PRO A 121 10.79 17.60 -33.15
CA PRO A 121 11.57 18.36 -32.18
C PRO A 121 12.54 17.52 -31.35
N GLU A 122 12.24 16.25 -31.08
CA GLU A 122 13.15 15.36 -30.34
C GLU A 122 14.37 14.98 -31.17
N ARG A 123 14.23 14.90 -32.50
CA ARG A 123 15.37 14.69 -33.40
C ARG A 123 16.17 15.97 -33.59
N LEU A 124 15.49 17.12 -33.70
CA LEU A 124 16.14 18.42 -33.78
C LEU A 124 16.98 18.71 -32.53
N LEU A 125 16.51 18.30 -31.35
CA LEU A 125 17.20 18.41 -30.07
C LEU A 125 18.62 17.83 -30.08
N LEU A 126 18.88 16.80 -30.91
CA LEU A 126 20.20 16.15 -31.01
C LEU A 126 21.30 17.14 -31.43
N ALA A 127 20.99 18.14 -32.27
CA ALA A 127 21.95 19.16 -32.67
C ALA A 127 22.43 20.06 -31.51
N TYR A 128 21.70 20.07 -30.39
CA TYR A 128 21.94 20.96 -29.26
C TYR A 128 22.51 20.26 -28.02
N GLN A 129 22.81 18.96 -28.09
CA GLN A 129 23.37 18.22 -26.94
C GLN A 129 24.66 18.81 -26.39
N ASP A 130 25.55 19.28 -27.27
CA ASP A 130 26.81 19.91 -26.86
C ASP A 130 26.60 21.26 -26.14
N TRP A 131 25.45 21.90 -26.34
CA TRP A 131 25.08 23.12 -25.64
C TRP A 131 24.67 22.82 -24.19
N ALA A 132 24.09 21.65 -23.93
CA ALA A 132 23.81 21.20 -22.57
C ALA A 132 25.06 21.19 -21.70
N ARG A 133 26.17 20.66 -22.23
CA ARG A 133 27.48 20.68 -21.55
C ARG A 133 28.01 22.08 -21.26
N LYS A 134 27.49 23.10 -21.94
CA LYS A 134 27.82 24.52 -21.73
C LYS A 134 26.86 25.22 -20.74
N GLY A 135 25.93 24.49 -20.15
CA GLY A 135 24.99 24.99 -19.14
C GLY A 135 23.60 25.33 -19.68
N PHE A 136 23.24 24.93 -20.90
CA PHE A 136 21.96 25.29 -21.51
C PHE A 136 20.89 24.21 -21.35
N HIS A 137 19.63 24.62 -21.20
CA HIS A 137 18.46 23.75 -21.08
C HIS A 137 17.61 23.82 -22.34
N PHE A 138 17.22 22.65 -22.83
CA PHE A 138 16.39 22.48 -23.99
C PHE A 138 15.23 21.55 -23.70
N PHE A 139 14.07 21.89 -24.26
CA PHE A 139 12.83 21.15 -24.10
C PHE A 139 12.21 20.93 -25.48
N ALA A 140 12.00 19.69 -25.88
CA ALA A 140 11.39 19.29 -27.15
C ALA A 140 9.97 18.78 -26.87
N GLY A 141 8.97 19.62 -27.14
CA GLY A 141 7.58 19.21 -27.01
C GLY A 141 6.99 18.73 -28.34
N PRO A 142 5.68 18.50 -28.40
CA PRO A 142 5.05 17.84 -29.54
C PRO A 142 5.21 18.54 -30.89
N THR A 143 5.38 19.86 -30.89
CA THR A 143 5.40 20.67 -32.13
C THR A 143 6.62 21.55 -32.29
N ARG A 144 7.39 21.79 -31.22
CA ARG A 144 8.48 22.77 -31.19
C ARG A 144 9.57 22.38 -30.22
N LEU A 145 10.77 22.87 -30.50
CA LEU A 145 11.93 22.86 -29.60
C LEU A 145 12.06 24.24 -28.94
N TRP A 146 12.33 24.27 -27.64
CA TRP A 146 12.63 25.47 -26.88
C TRP A 146 14.05 25.43 -26.33
N CYS A 147 14.71 26.58 -26.37
CA CYS A 147 15.86 26.89 -25.53
C CYS A 147 15.33 27.70 -24.34
N MET A 148 15.76 27.37 -23.11
CA MET A 148 15.47 28.17 -21.90
C MET A 148 16.72 28.78 -21.28
N GLY A 149 17.84 28.77 -22.00
CA GLY A 149 19.07 29.37 -21.52
C GLY A 149 19.63 28.56 -20.36
N ARG A 150 20.06 29.24 -19.31
CA ARG A 150 20.56 28.60 -18.08
C ARG A 150 19.44 28.27 -17.08
N SER A 151 18.18 28.57 -17.41
CA SER A 151 17.03 28.27 -16.57
C SER A 151 16.61 26.80 -16.71
N PRO A 152 16.46 26.06 -15.59
CA PRO A 152 15.90 24.72 -15.57
C PRO A 152 14.36 24.72 -15.68
N GLU A 153 13.72 25.90 -15.72
CA GLU A 153 12.28 26.03 -15.77
C GLU A 153 11.76 25.72 -17.20
N PRO A 154 10.89 24.71 -17.37
CA PRO A 154 10.33 24.40 -18.67
C PRO A 154 9.29 25.44 -19.13
N PRO A 155 9.09 25.63 -20.44
CA PRO A 155 7.97 26.39 -20.97
C PRO A 155 6.62 25.83 -20.47
N ALA A 156 5.65 26.69 -20.20
CA ALA A 156 4.32 26.30 -19.69
C ALA A 156 3.59 25.28 -20.59
N ASP A 157 3.65 25.47 -21.91
CA ASP A 157 3.05 24.56 -22.89
C ASP A 157 3.70 23.17 -22.84
N PHE A 158 5.04 23.14 -22.75
CA PHE A 158 5.80 21.89 -22.62
C PHE A 158 5.43 21.18 -21.32
N ARG A 159 5.44 21.89 -20.19
CA ARG A 159 5.06 21.33 -18.87
C ARG A 159 3.65 20.74 -18.90
N THR A 160 2.69 21.45 -19.47
CA THR A 160 1.29 21.00 -19.55
C THR A 160 1.16 19.74 -20.39
N ALA A 161 1.77 19.72 -21.58
CA ALA A 161 1.79 18.54 -22.44
C ALA A 161 2.48 17.34 -21.76
N LYS A 162 3.59 17.60 -21.05
CA LYS A 162 4.36 16.59 -20.33
C LYS A 162 3.56 15.94 -19.20
N LEU A 163 2.88 16.75 -18.38
CA LEU A 163 2.02 16.26 -17.31
C LEU A 163 0.85 15.44 -17.86
N ALA A 164 0.26 15.83 -18.99
CA ALA A 164 -0.81 15.10 -19.65
C ALA A 164 -0.36 13.75 -20.26
N ALA A 165 0.91 13.65 -20.65
CA ALA A 165 1.50 12.46 -21.27
C ALA A 165 2.06 11.45 -20.25
N LEU A 166 1.95 11.71 -18.95
CA LEU A 166 2.49 10.81 -17.92
C LEU A 166 1.89 9.41 -18.01
N PRO A 167 2.67 8.36 -17.72
CA PRO A 167 2.24 6.97 -17.87
C PRO A 167 1.28 6.53 -16.75
N TYR A 168 1.00 7.42 -15.78
CA TYR A 168 0.16 7.17 -14.63
C TYR A 168 -0.81 8.33 -14.40
N ARG A 169 -1.94 8.01 -13.76
CA ARG A 169 -2.87 9.02 -13.27
C ARG A 169 -2.41 9.49 -11.90
N PHE A 170 -2.04 10.76 -11.83
CA PHE A 170 -1.69 11.44 -10.60
C PHE A 170 -2.82 12.39 -10.18
N ILE A 171 -2.98 12.54 -8.87
CA ILE A 171 -3.81 13.55 -8.23
C ILE A 171 -2.86 14.65 -7.78
N ALA A 172 -3.09 15.86 -8.29
CA ALA A 172 -2.27 17.02 -7.96
C ALA A 172 -2.73 17.65 -6.64
N ASP A 173 -1.75 17.90 -5.77
CA ASP A 173 -1.87 18.74 -4.58
C ASP A 173 -1.20 20.09 -4.90
N ALA A 174 -2.00 21.00 -5.46
CA ALA A 174 -1.53 22.26 -6.05
C ALA A 174 -0.68 23.12 -5.09
N PRO A 175 -1.01 23.27 -3.79
CA PRO A 175 -0.18 24.02 -2.84
C PRO A 175 1.23 23.46 -2.65
N SER A 176 1.41 22.14 -2.71
CA SER A 176 2.71 21.49 -2.43
C SER A 176 3.49 21.13 -3.70
N GLY A 177 2.90 21.29 -4.88
CA GLY A 177 3.49 20.83 -6.14
C GLY A 177 3.58 19.30 -6.24
N ARG A 178 2.84 18.58 -5.41
CA ARG A 178 2.94 17.12 -5.28
C ARG A 178 1.93 16.41 -6.14
N TYR A 179 2.35 15.34 -6.79
CA TYR A 179 1.56 14.51 -7.67
C TYR A 179 1.57 13.08 -7.15
N ASP A 180 0.47 12.66 -6.55
CA ASP A 180 0.37 11.37 -5.88
C ASP A 180 -0.52 10.42 -6.66
N CYS A 181 -0.18 9.13 -6.69
CA CYS A 181 -1.16 8.14 -7.12
C CYS A 181 -2.35 8.09 -6.13
N ALA A 182 -3.49 7.57 -6.57
CA ALA A 182 -4.72 7.57 -5.77
C ALA A 182 -4.56 6.97 -4.36
N HIS A 183 -3.74 5.93 -4.19
CA HIS A 183 -3.51 5.30 -2.89
C HIS A 183 -2.70 6.19 -1.94
N LEU A 184 -1.61 6.82 -2.42
CA LEU A 184 -0.81 7.71 -1.58
C LEU A 184 -1.58 8.98 -1.22
N ASN A 185 -2.37 9.49 -2.16
CA ASN A 185 -3.25 10.64 -1.92
C ASN A 185 -4.34 10.32 -0.86
N ALA A 186 -4.85 9.08 -0.84
CA ALA A 186 -5.76 8.59 0.20
C ALA A 186 -5.08 8.33 1.56
N GLY A 187 -3.76 8.55 1.67
CA GLY A 187 -3.01 8.31 2.89
C GLY A 187 -2.65 6.83 3.13
N GLU A 188 -2.77 5.97 2.12
CA GLU A 188 -2.39 4.56 2.29
C GLU A 188 -0.87 4.44 2.47
N PRO A 189 -0.41 3.76 3.53
CA PRO A 189 1.00 3.66 3.88
C PRO A 189 1.69 2.58 3.06
N ARG A 190 1.90 2.89 1.78
CA ARG A 190 2.52 1.97 0.82
C ARG A 190 3.90 2.44 0.42
N PRO A 191 4.86 1.52 0.26
CA PRO A 191 6.14 1.85 -0.35
C PRO A 191 5.95 2.51 -1.71
N TYR A 192 6.72 3.55 -1.96
CA TYR A 192 6.64 4.35 -3.17
C TYR A 192 8.00 4.71 -3.75
N LEU A 193 7.98 4.93 -5.06
CA LEU A 193 8.99 5.63 -5.84
C LEU A 193 8.66 7.13 -5.83
N GLU A 194 9.67 7.97 -5.73
CA GLU A 194 9.58 9.41 -5.91
C GLU A 194 10.52 9.88 -7.01
N VAL A 195 10.02 10.74 -7.90
CA VAL A 195 10.84 11.48 -8.88
C VAL A 195 10.54 12.96 -8.72
N GLY A 196 11.54 13.73 -8.34
CA GLY A 196 11.46 15.19 -8.29
C GLY A 196 11.73 15.82 -9.65
N TRP A 197 11.14 16.99 -9.89
CA TRP A 197 11.46 17.87 -11.00
C TRP A 197 11.43 19.33 -10.48
N PRO A 198 12.51 19.78 -9.81
CA PRO A 198 12.55 21.08 -9.14
C PRO A 198 12.30 22.25 -10.09
N GLY A 199 12.81 22.17 -11.33
CA GLY A 199 12.58 23.19 -12.37
C GLY A 199 11.11 23.37 -12.74
N ALA A 200 10.27 22.35 -12.56
CA ALA A 200 8.82 22.44 -12.76
C ALA A 200 8.02 22.58 -11.45
N HIS A 201 8.71 22.76 -10.32
CA HIS A 201 8.12 22.76 -8.97
C HIS A 201 7.18 21.57 -8.76
N ALA A 202 7.63 20.37 -9.17
CA ALA A 202 6.81 19.17 -9.17
C ALA A 202 7.54 17.99 -8.53
N THR A 203 6.82 17.21 -7.73
CA THR A 203 7.31 15.94 -7.19
C THR A 203 6.27 14.86 -7.44
N PHE A 204 6.67 13.74 -8.04
CA PHE A 204 5.78 12.65 -8.43
C PHE A 204 6.02 11.43 -7.54
N ARG A 205 4.98 10.94 -6.85
CA ARG A 205 5.06 9.77 -5.98
C ARG A 205 4.13 8.66 -6.44
N LEU A 206 4.70 7.47 -6.62
CA LEU A 206 4.02 6.31 -7.19
C LEU A 206 4.20 5.09 -6.29
N CYS A 207 3.11 4.58 -5.72
CA CYS A 207 3.18 3.39 -4.88
C CYS A 207 3.36 2.09 -5.68
N ARG A 208 3.85 1.05 -5.00
CA ARG A 208 4.05 -0.30 -5.56
C ARG A 208 2.81 -0.86 -6.27
N ARG A 209 1.59 -0.58 -5.78
CA ARG A 209 0.33 -1.07 -6.37
C ARG A 209 0.01 -0.42 -7.72
N CYS A 210 0.43 0.83 -7.91
CA CYS A 210 0.21 1.59 -9.13
C CYS A 210 1.32 1.40 -10.16
N ALA A 211 2.55 1.16 -9.71
CA ALA A 211 3.68 0.79 -10.56
C ALA A 211 3.42 -0.59 -11.20
N LYS A 212 2.77 -0.60 -12.38
CA LYS A 212 2.39 -1.82 -13.10
C LYS A 212 3.09 -1.88 -14.45
N GLY A 213 3.53 -3.08 -14.81
CA GLY A 213 4.19 -3.36 -16.09
C GLY A 213 5.60 -2.79 -16.18
N GLU A 214 6.09 -2.62 -17.41
CA GLU A 214 7.45 -2.15 -17.71
C GLU A 214 7.57 -0.63 -17.87
N ARG A 215 6.59 0.11 -17.33
CA ARG A 215 6.58 1.58 -17.39
C ARG A 215 7.73 2.16 -16.56
N GLN A 216 8.19 3.35 -16.98
CA GLN A 216 9.24 4.11 -16.32
C GLN A 216 8.87 5.59 -16.28
N LEU A 217 8.60 6.08 -15.07
CA LEU A 217 8.23 7.46 -14.82
C LEU A 217 9.37 8.42 -15.14
N PHE A 218 10.61 8.08 -14.72
CA PHE A 218 11.79 8.91 -14.97
C PHE A 218 12.06 9.09 -16.46
N ALA A 219 12.06 8.00 -17.23
CA ALA A 219 12.26 8.06 -18.68
C ALA A 219 11.18 8.92 -19.37
N THR A 220 9.92 8.79 -18.92
CA THR A 220 8.83 9.60 -19.49
C THR A 220 8.97 11.09 -19.14
N LEU A 221 9.42 11.41 -17.92
CA LEU A 221 9.66 12.79 -17.48
C LEU A 221 10.85 13.43 -18.19
N THR A 222 11.92 12.67 -18.43
CA THR A 222 13.16 13.19 -19.03
C THR A 222 13.18 13.14 -20.55
N GLN A 223 12.27 12.40 -21.19
CA GLN A 223 12.15 12.37 -22.66
C GLN A 223 12.02 13.77 -23.25
N GLY A 224 12.74 14.06 -24.33
CA GLY A 224 12.71 15.39 -24.96
C GLY A 224 13.32 16.51 -24.10
N ILE A 225 14.04 16.19 -23.02
CA ILE A 225 14.74 17.17 -22.20
C ILE A 225 16.24 16.93 -22.34
N VAL A 226 16.99 18.02 -22.54
CA VAL A 226 18.44 18.02 -22.50
C VAL A 226 18.88 19.13 -21.56
N THR A 227 19.62 18.73 -20.52
CA THR A 227 20.11 19.62 -19.46
C THR A 227 21.59 19.35 -19.18
N PRO A 228 22.27 20.25 -18.44
CA PRO A 228 23.66 20.04 -18.03
C PRO A 228 23.86 18.83 -17.11
N ASP A 229 22.91 18.57 -16.20
CA ASP A 229 22.94 17.47 -15.24
C ASP A 229 21.54 16.87 -15.05
N LEU A 230 21.19 15.91 -15.90
CA LEU A 230 19.88 15.27 -15.89
C LEU A 230 19.60 14.53 -14.58
N GLU A 231 20.60 13.86 -13.99
CA GLU A 231 20.44 13.10 -12.74
C GLU A 231 20.25 14.04 -11.54
N GLY A 232 20.92 15.19 -11.53
CA GLY A 232 20.77 16.22 -10.51
C GLY A 232 19.43 16.96 -10.59
N GLU A 233 18.93 17.20 -11.80
CA GLU A 233 17.66 17.91 -12.02
C GLU A 233 16.41 17.03 -11.86
N PHE A 234 16.59 15.71 -11.88
CA PHE A 234 15.51 14.74 -11.66
C PHE A 234 15.87 13.78 -10.53
N PRO A 235 15.93 14.24 -9.26
CA PRO A 235 16.29 13.37 -8.14
C PRO A 235 15.29 12.22 -8.01
N VAL A 236 15.81 10.99 -7.94
CA VAL A 236 15.02 9.77 -7.77
C VAL A 236 15.22 9.20 -6.38
N GLY A 237 14.11 8.91 -5.70
CA GLY A 237 14.08 8.32 -4.36
C GLY A 237 13.09 7.17 -4.25
N ALA A 238 13.17 6.44 -3.14
CA ALA A 238 12.19 5.44 -2.75
C ALA A 238 12.04 5.44 -1.23
N ALA A 239 10.84 5.14 -0.74
CA ALA A 239 10.56 5.10 0.70
C ALA A 239 9.58 3.98 1.03
N LEU A 240 9.69 3.43 2.26
CA LEU A 240 8.72 2.46 2.79
C LEU A 240 7.34 3.07 3.07
N ASN A 241 7.29 4.39 3.28
CA ASN A 241 6.08 5.13 3.65
C ASN A 241 5.47 4.65 4.98
N VAL A 242 6.34 4.53 5.98
CA VAL A 242 5.99 4.14 7.33
C VAL A 242 6.26 5.33 8.26
N THR A 243 5.28 5.70 9.07
CA THR A 243 5.45 6.73 10.10
C THR A 243 6.08 6.10 11.33
N CYS A 244 7.29 6.51 11.68
CA CYS A 244 8.03 5.93 12.80
C CYS A 244 7.75 6.66 14.12
N HIS A 245 7.26 5.92 15.11
CA HIS A 245 7.11 6.34 16.51
C HIS A 245 8.07 5.63 17.47
N GLY A 246 8.91 4.72 16.95
CA GLY A 246 9.86 3.93 17.75
C GLY A 246 11.09 4.68 18.28
N GLY A 247 11.15 6.01 18.12
CA GLY A 247 12.29 6.85 18.51
C GLY A 247 13.52 6.71 17.61
N GLU A 248 14.61 7.41 17.97
CA GLU A 248 15.86 7.46 17.19
C GLU A 248 16.57 6.11 17.06
N ALA A 249 16.38 5.21 18.02
CA ALA A 249 16.97 3.87 18.00
C ALA A 249 16.25 2.90 17.05
N CYS A 250 15.11 3.30 16.48
CA CYS A 250 14.36 2.44 15.57
C CYS A 250 14.98 2.44 14.17
N VAL A 251 15.16 1.25 13.59
CA VAL A 251 15.68 1.08 12.22
C VAL A 251 14.84 1.81 11.16
N HIS A 252 13.55 2.01 11.40
CA HIS A 252 12.67 2.76 10.49
C HIS A 252 12.91 4.28 10.54
N ALA A 253 13.57 4.79 11.58
CA ALA A 253 13.88 6.22 11.71
C ALA A 253 15.04 6.64 10.78
N ASP A 254 15.97 5.73 10.49
CA ASP A 254 17.14 5.98 9.64
C ASP A 254 17.30 4.91 8.56
N LEU A 255 16.32 4.85 7.66
CA LEU A 255 16.40 3.98 6.50
C LEU A 255 17.28 4.64 5.43
N PRO A 256 18.25 3.91 4.87
CA PRO A 256 19.11 4.47 3.85
C PRO A 256 18.29 4.78 2.59
N ALA A 257 18.76 5.81 1.88
CA ALA A 257 18.27 6.13 0.56
C ALA A 257 18.52 4.97 -0.43
N LEU A 258 17.87 5.07 -1.58
CA LEU A 258 18.06 4.17 -2.71
C LEU A 258 19.55 4.00 -3.06
N SER A 259 20.01 2.76 -3.26
CA SER A 259 21.41 2.51 -3.62
C SER A 259 21.78 3.16 -4.96
N ARG A 260 23.03 3.61 -5.07
CA ARG A 260 23.56 4.21 -6.30
C ARG A 260 23.43 3.26 -7.51
N ASN A 261 23.56 1.96 -7.29
CA ASN A 261 23.47 0.95 -8.35
C ASN A 261 22.03 0.79 -8.84
N ALA A 262 21.05 0.67 -7.94
CA ALA A 262 19.63 0.60 -8.31
C ALA A 262 19.18 1.89 -9.01
N ARG A 263 19.58 3.04 -8.48
CA ARG A 263 19.31 4.36 -9.09
C ARG A 263 19.82 4.45 -10.52
N ARG A 264 21.12 4.18 -10.74
CA ARG A 264 21.73 4.20 -12.09
C ARG A 264 21.10 3.20 -13.06
N ALA A 265 20.72 2.02 -12.57
CA ALA A 265 20.05 1.03 -13.40
C ALA A 265 18.67 1.52 -13.85
N TYR A 266 17.93 2.19 -12.97
CA TYR A 266 16.65 2.80 -13.29
C TYR A 266 16.78 4.01 -14.24
N GLU A 267 17.71 4.93 -13.99
CA GLU A 267 17.97 6.09 -14.85
C GLU A 267 18.45 5.68 -16.26
N ALA A 268 19.19 4.57 -16.35
CA ALA A 268 19.59 3.97 -17.63
C ALA A 268 18.48 3.15 -18.32
N GLY A 269 17.28 3.12 -17.73
CA GLY A 269 16.11 2.41 -18.25
C GLY A 269 16.16 0.89 -18.16
N ARG A 270 17.01 0.33 -17.31
CA ARG A 270 17.13 -1.13 -17.09
C ARG A 270 16.16 -1.67 -16.03
N LEU A 271 15.57 -0.79 -15.23
CA LEU A 271 14.56 -1.13 -14.23
C LEU A 271 13.28 -0.36 -14.52
N SER A 272 12.14 -1.05 -14.48
CA SER A 272 10.82 -0.41 -14.39
C SER A 272 10.58 0.22 -13.02
N ASP A 273 9.55 1.05 -12.92
CA ASP A 273 9.13 1.66 -11.64
C ASP A 273 8.88 0.59 -10.55
N ALA A 274 8.24 -0.52 -10.94
CA ALA A 274 7.93 -1.63 -10.04
C ALA A 274 9.19 -2.36 -9.56
N GLN A 275 10.14 -2.58 -10.48
CA GLN A 275 11.41 -3.22 -10.17
C GLN A 275 12.29 -2.35 -9.29
N LEU A 276 12.27 -1.02 -9.45
CA LEU A 276 13.02 -0.12 -8.58
C LEU A 276 12.50 -0.16 -7.14
N ILE A 277 11.17 -0.11 -6.96
CA ILE A 277 10.57 -0.25 -5.63
C ILE A 277 10.91 -1.61 -5.02
N ALA A 278 10.83 -2.69 -5.80
CA ALA A 278 11.18 -4.02 -5.33
C ALA A 278 12.67 -4.15 -4.94
N ALA A 279 13.57 -3.55 -5.73
CA ALA A 279 15.01 -3.51 -5.43
C ALA A 279 15.26 -2.78 -4.11
N TYR A 280 14.67 -1.60 -3.91
CA TYR A 280 14.74 -0.88 -2.64
C TYR A 280 14.25 -1.74 -1.46
N LEU A 281 13.08 -2.36 -1.59
CA LEU A 281 12.53 -3.24 -0.55
C LEU A 281 13.45 -4.43 -0.23
N SER A 282 14.09 -5.02 -1.25
CA SER A 282 15.01 -6.15 -1.07
C SER A 282 16.31 -5.77 -0.36
N GLU A 283 16.74 -4.51 -0.46
CA GLU A 283 17.91 -3.99 0.26
C GLU A 283 17.57 -3.59 1.71
N ILE A 284 16.35 -3.13 1.95
CA ILE A 284 15.92 -2.62 3.26
C ILE A 284 15.46 -3.74 4.18
N ARG A 285 14.71 -4.73 3.68
CA ARG A 285 14.12 -5.79 4.51
C ARG A 285 15.17 -6.55 5.35
N PRO A 286 16.32 -7.00 4.79
CA PRO A 286 17.34 -7.67 5.60
C PRO A 286 17.94 -6.77 6.69
N ARG A 287 17.97 -5.45 6.51
CA ARG A 287 18.47 -4.52 7.54
C ARG A 287 17.51 -4.42 8.72
N ILE A 288 16.21 -4.42 8.43
CA ILE A 288 15.16 -4.44 9.46
C ILE A 288 15.19 -5.80 10.17
N GLU A 289 15.30 -6.91 9.44
CA GLU A 289 15.36 -8.25 10.03
C GLU A 289 16.64 -8.51 10.83
N ALA A 290 17.76 -7.86 10.48
CA ALA A 290 19.02 -7.97 11.21
C ALA A 290 19.00 -7.29 12.59
N THR A 291 17.99 -6.48 12.90
CA THR A 291 17.88 -5.90 14.24
C THR A 291 17.53 -6.97 15.26
N ARG A 292 18.30 -7.03 16.36
CA ARG A 292 18.05 -7.96 17.47
C ARG A 292 16.84 -7.58 18.32
N SER A 293 16.34 -6.36 18.17
CA SER A 293 15.14 -5.87 18.85
C SER A 293 13.89 -6.15 18.00
N PRO A 294 12.78 -6.60 18.61
CA PRO A 294 11.53 -6.73 17.89
C PRO A 294 11.08 -5.37 17.38
N THR A 295 10.60 -5.31 16.13
CA THR A 295 10.05 -4.10 15.55
C THR A 295 8.62 -4.38 15.12
N PHE A 296 7.66 -3.62 15.66
CA PHE A 296 6.25 -3.78 15.37
C PHE A 296 5.76 -2.70 14.40
N VAL A 297 5.13 -3.13 13.30
CA VAL A 297 4.54 -2.24 12.29
C VAL A 297 3.10 -2.67 12.03
N ALA A 298 2.16 -1.73 12.12
CA ALA A 298 0.76 -1.97 11.80
C ALA A 298 0.16 -0.78 11.07
N GLY A 299 -0.54 -1.04 9.97
CA GLY A 299 -1.24 0.03 9.24
C GLY A 299 -0.32 1.17 8.84
N GLY A 300 0.94 0.88 8.50
CA GLY A 300 1.91 1.90 8.14
C GLY A 300 2.53 2.69 9.27
N VAL A 301 2.26 2.32 10.51
CA VAL A 301 2.82 2.97 11.70
C VAL A 301 3.82 2.00 12.33
N CYS A 302 5.06 2.44 12.49
CA CYS A 302 6.09 1.69 13.20
C CYS A 302 6.11 2.13 14.66
N TYR A 303 5.92 1.17 15.57
CA TYR A 303 5.97 1.36 17.02
C TYR A 303 7.36 1.03 17.60
N GLY A 304 8.32 0.66 16.75
CA GLY A 304 9.63 0.19 17.18
C GLY A 304 9.50 -1.03 18.09
N SER A 305 10.22 -1.02 19.21
CA SER A 305 10.16 -2.06 20.24
C SER A 305 9.04 -1.83 21.28
N ASP A 306 8.24 -0.77 21.14
CA ASP A 306 7.15 -0.47 22.08
C ASP A 306 5.96 -1.38 21.83
N ARG A 307 5.99 -2.53 22.52
CA ARG A 307 4.92 -3.52 22.44
C ARG A 307 3.59 -2.99 22.98
N GLU A 308 3.60 -2.20 24.05
CA GLU A 308 2.38 -1.72 24.68
C GLU A 308 1.63 -0.74 23.78
N ALA A 309 2.36 0.18 23.13
CA ALA A 309 1.80 1.09 22.14
C ALA A 309 1.25 0.34 20.92
N PHE A 310 1.98 -0.67 20.43
CA PHE A 310 1.51 -1.52 19.35
C PHE A 310 0.21 -2.25 19.71
N LEU A 311 0.17 -2.94 20.86
CA LEU A 311 -1.03 -3.64 21.34
C LEU A 311 -2.21 -2.68 21.57
N GLY A 312 -1.93 -1.45 22.02
CA GLY A 312 -2.92 -0.39 22.16
C GLY A 312 -3.56 0.03 20.83
N ALA A 313 -2.79 0.03 19.74
CA ALA A 313 -3.26 0.41 18.42
C ALA A 313 -4.17 -0.64 17.75
N LEU A 314 -4.09 -1.91 18.18
CA LEU A 314 -4.89 -2.99 17.58
C LEU A 314 -6.37 -2.98 17.96
N HIS A 315 -6.77 -2.14 18.93
CA HIS A 315 -8.11 -2.12 19.51
C HIS A 315 -8.60 -3.50 19.96
N ALA A 316 -7.69 -4.32 20.49
CA ALA A 316 -7.95 -5.68 20.94
C ALA A 316 -8.80 -5.70 22.23
N THR A 317 -9.67 -6.69 22.35
CA THR A 317 -10.27 -7.06 23.65
C THR A 317 -9.17 -7.53 24.62
N PRO A 318 -9.40 -7.55 25.95
CA PRO A 318 -8.38 -7.99 26.92
C PRO A 318 -7.78 -9.37 26.61
N ILE A 319 -8.59 -10.28 26.09
CA ILE A 319 -8.20 -11.66 25.76
C ILE A 319 -7.39 -11.71 24.48
N GLU A 320 -7.84 -11.02 23.44
CA GLU A 320 -7.08 -10.90 22.19
C GLU A 320 -5.74 -10.23 22.47
N ARG A 321 -5.70 -9.19 23.33
CA ARG A 321 -4.47 -8.53 23.76
C ARG A 321 -3.51 -9.51 24.44
N HIS A 322 -4.00 -10.27 25.42
CA HIS A 322 -3.19 -11.25 26.14
C HIS A 322 -2.66 -12.35 25.19
N ALA A 323 -3.51 -12.88 24.31
CA ALA A 323 -3.11 -13.91 23.36
C ALA A 323 -2.07 -13.42 22.34
N ILE A 324 -2.22 -12.18 21.84
CA ILE A 324 -1.24 -11.56 20.95
C ILE A 324 0.07 -11.31 21.71
N ASP A 325 0.02 -10.80 22.94
CA ASP A 325 1.21 -10.53 23.75
C ASP A 325 2.03 -11.81 24.04
N GLU A 326 1.36 -12.88 24.44
CA GLU A 326 1.97 -14.20 24.65
C GLU A 326 2.61 -14.75 23.36
N ALA A 327 1.89 -14.67 22.24
CA ALA A 327 2.42 -15.08 20.94
C ALA A 327 3.65 -14.26 20.51
N LEU A 328 3.69 -12.98 20.85
CA LEU A 328 4.84 -12.12 20.60
C LEU A 328 5.98 -12.36 21.59
N GLY A 329 5.76 -13.00 22.75
CA GLY A 329 6.71 -13.16 23.87
C GLY A 329 8.14 -13.62 23.52
N ALA A 330 8.32 -14.29 22.37
CA ALA A 330 9.62 -14.73 21.85
C ALA A 330 9.97 -14.18 20.46
N SER A 331 9.16 -13.28 19.89
CA SER A 331 9.40 -12.76 18.54
C SER A 331 10.68 -11.93 18.51
N SER A 332 11.63 -12.33 17.67
CA SER A 332 12.77 -11.51 17.28
C SER A 332 12.61 -11.09 15.83
N GLY A 333 12.95 -9.84 15.51
CA GLY A 333 12.82 -9.29 14.15
C GLY A 333 11.56 -8.47 13.90
N LEU A 334 11.13 -8.41 12.64
CA LEU A 334 10.02 -7.57 12.16
C LEU A 334 8.68 -8.30 12.27
N PHE A 335 7.72 -7.68 12.94
CA PHE A 335 6.32 -8.06 12.86
C PHE A 335 5.55 -6.96 12.13
N GLU A 336 4.99 -7.27 10.96
CA GLU A 336 4.30 -6.30 10.10
C GLU A 336 2.91 -6.80 9.69
N ILE A 337 1.89 -5.97 9.91
CA ILE A 337 0.52 -6.20 9.44
C ILE A 337 -0.03 -5.00 8.67
N GLU A 338 -0.82 -5.26 7.62
CA GLU A 338 -1.35 -4.21 6.74
C GLU A 338 -2.37 -3.30 7.42
N GLU A 339 -3.08 -3.79 8.43
CA GLU A 339 -4.11 -3.03 9.17
C GLU A 339 -3.87 -3.18 10.67
N ALA A 340 -4.04 -2.09 11.43
CA ALA A 340 -3.91 -2.08 12.88
C ALA A 340 -5.16 -2.66 13.58
N THR A 341 -5.38 -3.97 13.41
CA THR A 341 -6.50 -4.68 14.05
C THR A 341 -6.04 -5.98 14.71
N ALA A 342 -6.68 -6.32 15.83
CA ALA A 342 -6.43 -7.58 16.55
C ALA A 342 -6.67 -8.81 15.66
N SER A 343 -7.71 -8.79 14.82
CA SER A 343 -8.00 -9.88 13.89
C SER A 343 -6.84 -10.13 12.92
N LYS A 344 -6.24 -9.08 12.36
CA LYS A 344 -5.10 -9.21 11.44
C LYS A 344 -3.83 -9.67 12.14
N ALA A 345 -3.59 -9.19 13.36
CA ALA A 345 -2.48 -9.66 14.17
C ALA A 345 -2.61 -11.16 14.48
N LEU A 346 -3.78 -11.62 14.91
CA LEU A 346 -4.06 -13.02 15.21
C LEU A 346 -3.98 -13.91 13.96
N GLU A 347 -4.54 -13.48 12.83
CA GLU A 347 -4.42 -14.18 11.54
C GLU A 347 -2.96 -14.41 11.15
N HIS A 348 -2.10 -13.41 11.35
CA HIS A 348 -0.67 -13.49 11.03
C HIS A 348 0.08 -14.42 12.00
N LEU A 349 -0.14 -14.26 13.31
CA LEU A 349 0.53 -15.03 14.36
C LEU A 349 0.09 -16.49 14.41
N TRP A 350 -1.13 -16.80 13.94
CA TRP A 350 -1.67 -18.16 14.02
C TRP A 350 -0.80 -19.21 13.33
N ALA A 351 -0.14 -18.84 12.22
CA ALA A 351 0.68 -19.78 11.45
C ALA A 351 1.82 -20.40 12.26
N GLU A 352 2.40 -19.62 13.19
CA GLU A 352 3.57 -20.05 13.98
C GLU A 352 3.25 -20.26 15.46
N HIS A 353 2.19 -19.62 15.99
CA HIS A 353 1.92 -19.54 17.42
C HIS A 353 0.50 -20.00 17.84
N ALA A 354 -0.20 -20.78 17.01
CA ALA A 354 -1.55 -21.27 17.32
C ALA A 354 -1.67 -21.93 18.71
N ASP A 355 -0.73 -22.81 19.06
CA ASP A 355 -0.72 -23.48 20.36
C ASP A 355 -0.63 -22.49 21.53
N THR A 356 0.29 -21.53 21.46
CA THR A 356 0.44 -20.49 22.49
C THR A 356 -0.84 -19.66 22.62
N ILE A 357 -1.41 -19.24 21.50
CA ILE A 357 -2.64 -18.42 21.45
C ILE A 357 -3.84 -19.15 22.08
N VAL A 358 -3.99 -20.46 21.83
CA VAL A 358 -5.13 -21.22 22.38
C VAL A 358 -4.92 -21.54 23.87
N HIS A 359 -3.70 -21.93 24.26
CA HIS A 359 -3.41 -22.29 25.65
C HIS A 359 -3.37 -21.09 26.59
N SER A 360 -3.25 -19.85 26.08
CA SER A 360 -3.42 -18.64 26.88
C SER A 360 -4.88 -18.41 27.33
N ILE A 361 -5.83 -19.18 26.79
CA ILE A 361 -7.28 -19.08 27.11
C ILE A 361 -7.81 -20.40 27.68
N VAL A 362 -7.38 -21.53 27.11
CA VAL A 362 -7.91 -22.86 27.43
C VAL A 362 -6.83 -23.71 28.07
N SER A 363 -6.95 -23.96 29.38
CA SER A 363 -5.98 -24.76 30.13
C SER A 363 -6.09 -26.28 29.88
N ASP A 364 -7.25 -26.77 29.41
CA ASP A 364 -7.46 -28.21 29.15
C ASP A 364 -6.91 -28.62 27.76
N PRO A 365 -5.87 -29.47 27.69
CA PRO A 365 -5.24 -29.84 26.41
C PRO A 365 -6.19 -30.50 25.41
N LYS A 366 -7.17 -31.30 25.87
CA LYS A 366 -8.11 -31.98 24.98
C LYS A 366 -9.10 -31.01 24.35
N GLU A 367 -9.42 -29.95 25.08
CA GLU A 367 -10.32 -28.90 24.61
C GLU A 367 -9.57 -27.92 23.70
N ALA A 368 -8.35 -27.53 24.08
CA ALA A 368 -7.45 -26.74 23.26
C ALA A 368 -7.25 -27.37 21.86
N GLN A 369 -7.05 -28.70 21.79
CA GLN A 369 -6.90 -29.40 20.52
C GLN A 369 -8.08 -29.22 19.56
N LYS A 370 -9.32 -29.09 20.08
CA LYS A 370 -10.51 -28.86 19.23
C LYS A 370 -10.46 -27.49 18.58
N TYR A 371 -10.11 -26.48 19.36
CA TYR A 371 -9.96 -25.10 18.89
C TYR A 371 -8.81 -24.95 17.89
N LEU A 372 -7.69 -25.64 18.11
CA LEU A 372 -6.58 -25.69 17.16
C LEU A 372 -7.00 -26.26 15.80
N GLN A 373 -7.71 -27.40 15.80
CA GLN A 373 -8.22 -28.01 14.57
C GLN A 373 -9.25 -27.13 13.84
N GLU A 374 -10.10 -26.42 14.59
CA GLU A 374 -11.09 -25.50 14.00
C GLU A 374 -10.41 -24.27 13.38
N GLY A 375 -9.44 -23.67 14.08
CA GLY A 375 -8.70 -22.51 13.58
C GLY A 375 -7.87 -22.82 12.33
N GLN A 376 -7.30 -24.03 12.23
CA GLN A 376 -6.64 -24.51 11.00
C GLN A 376 -7.58 -24.53 9.78
N ARG A 377 -8.87 -24.81 9.97
CA ARG A 377 -9.86 -24.85 8.88
C ARG A 377 -10.40 -23.47 8.51
N ALA A 378 -10.32 -22.50 9.41
CA ALA A 378 -10.89 -21.17 9.23
C ALA A 378 -10.00 -20.06 9.84
N PRO A 379 -8.82 -19.79 9.26
CA PRO A 379 -7.86 -18.83 9.80
C PRO A 379 -8.42 -17.39 9.83
N GLY A 380 -9.38 -17.02 8.98
CA GLY A 380 -10.02 -15.69 9.03
C GLY A 380 -11.01 -15.48 10.18
N ARG A 381 -11.19 -16.47 11.08
CA ARG A 381 -12.15 -16.41 12.20
C ARG A 381 -11.52 -16.68 13.56
N ILE A 382 -10.20 -16.48 13.70
CA ILE A 382 -9.51 -16.74 14.97
C ILE A 382 -10.09 -15.89 16.10
N ALA A 383 -10.32 -14.59 15.89
CA ALA A 383 -10.89 -13.71 16.92
C ALA A 383 -12.26 -14.22 17.44
N GLU A 384 -13.14 -14.69 16.56
CA GLU A 384 -14.43 -15.28 16.93
C GLU A 384 -14.27 -16.62 17.66
N LEU A 385 -13.30 -17.42 17.24
CA LEU A 385 -12.95 -18.69 17.88
C LEU A 385 -12.45 -18.48 19.31
N LEU A 386 -11.55 -17.51 19.54
CA LEU A 386 -11.04 -17.19 20.88
C LEU A 386 -12.15 -16.70 21.81
N LYS A 387 -13.07 -15.86 21.33
CA LYS A 387 -14.24 -15.42 22.11
C LYS A 387 -15.13 -16.59 22.54
N ARG A 388 -15.34 -17.57 21.65
CA ARG A 388 -16.09 -18.80 21.98
C ARG A 388 -15.33 -19.67 22.99
N ALA A 389 -14.02 -19.81 22.81
CA ALA A 389 -13.16 -20.56 23.72
C ALA A 389 -13.17 -19.99 25.14
N GLN A 390 -13.03 -18.67 25.26
CA GLN A 390 -13.10 -17.97 26.53
C GLN A 390 -14.44 -18.18 27.22
N ARG A 391 -15.56 -17.89 26.53
CA ARG A 391 -16.89 -18.05 27.12
C ARG A 391 -17.09 -19.45 27.68
N ARG A 392 -16.63 -20.47 26.95
CA ARG A 392 -16.74 -21.87 27.40
C ARG A 392 -15.82 -22.17 28.59
N SER A 393 -14.63 -21.59 28.61
CA SER A 393 -13.68 -21.71 29.73
C SER A 393 -14.27 -21.08 31.01
N GLU A 394 -14.81 -19.86 30.92
CA GLU A 394 -15.47 -19.15 32.02
C GLU A 394 -16.70 -19.91 32.53
N GLU A 395 -17.56 -20.38 31.62
CA GLU A 395 -18.72 -21.21 31.97
C GLU A 395 -18.28 -22.45 32.75
N ARG A 396 -17.18 -23.10 32.35
CA ARG A 396 -16.65 -24.30 33.00
C ARG A 396 -16.04 -23.99 34.36
N GLU A 397 -15.32 -22.88 34.51
CA GLU A 397 -14.74 -22.45 35.78
C GLU A 397 -15.84 -22.14 36.81
N VAL A 398 -16.84 -21.35 36.40
CA VAL A 398 -17.99 -21.00 37.25
C VAL A 398 -18.76 -22.24 37.68
N LEU A 399 -19.04 -23.16 36.74
CA LEU A 399 -19.76 -24.40 37.05
C LEU A 399 -18.93 -25.42 37.82
N GLY A 400 -17.60 -25.41 37.61
CA GLY A 400 -16.64 -26.27 38.30
C GLY A 400 -16.42 -25.88 39.75
N ALA A 401 -16.57 -24.59 40.09
CA ALA A 401 -16.52 -24.12 41.48
C ALA A 401 -17.72 -24.61 42.30
N LEU A 402 -18.86 -24.87 41.67
CA LEU A 402 -20.06 -25.35 42.35
C LEU A 402 -19.93 -26.83 42.77
N PRO A 403 -20.40 -27.21 43.97
CA PRO A 403 -20.52 -28.60 44.38
C PRO A 403 -21.26 -29.46 43.36
N ARG A 404 -20.87 -30.73 43.23
CA ARG A 404 -21.61 -31.73 42.45
C ARG A 404 -22.47 -32.58 43.36
N TYR A 405 -23.60 -33.02 42.81
CA TYR A 405 -24.58 -33.80 43.53
C TYR A 405 -24.96 -35.05 42.75
N SER A 406 -25.13 -36.15 43.47
CA SER A 406 -25.68 -37.39 42.96
C SER A 406 -27.07 -37.63 43.56
N ARG A 407 -27.88 -38.46 42.89
CA ARG A 407 -29.22 -38.85 43.36
C ARG A 407 -30.17 -37.68 43.64
N LEU A 408 -30.06 -36.61 42.86
CA LEU A 408 -30.97 -35.47 42.96
C LEU A 408 -32.42 -35.89 42.74
N THR A 409 -33.34 -35.40 43.59
CA THR A 409 -34.79 -35.49 43.31
C THR A 409 -35.14 -34.64 42.09
N ARG A 410 -36.36 -34.79 41.56
CA ARG A 410 -36.79 -34.00 40.38
C ARG A 410 -36.78 -32.51 40.65
N GLU A 411 -37.28 -32.11 41.82
CA GLU A 411 -37.28 -30.73 42.29
C GLU A 411 -35.86 -30.18 42.40
N ALA A 412 -34.94 -30.98 42.94
CA ALA A 412 -33.56 -30.55 43.14
C ALA A 412 -32.76 -30.47 41.86
N ALA A 413 -32.92 -31.44 40.96
CA ALA A 413 -32.35 -31.41 39.62
C ALA A 413 -32.87 -30.20 38.83
N TYR A 414 -34.16 -29.87 38.96
CA TYR A 414 -34.75 -28.70 38.32
C TYR A 414 -34.11 -27.40 38.82
N VAL A 415 -34.14 -27.14 40.13
CA VAL A 415 -33.57 -25.90 40.70
C VAL A 415 -32.07 -25.80 40.43
N ASP A 416 -31.30 -26.87 40.62
CA ASP A 416 -29.84 -26.88 40.37
C ASP A 416 -29.54 -26.59 38.89
N SER A 417 -30.33 -27.11 37.96
CA SER A 417 -30.16 -26.82 36.52
C SER A 417 -30.39 -25.35 36.19
N VAL A 418 -31.42 -24.73 36.77
CA VAL A 418 -31.75 -23.31 36.55
C VAL A 418 -30.71 -22.42 37.22
N ALA A 419 -30.28 -22.75 38.42
CA ALA A 419 -29.22 -22.05 39.12
C ALA A 419 -27.89 -22.11 38.36
N ARG A 420 -27.50 -23.27 37.83
CA ARG A 420 -26.33 -23.41 36.95
C ARG A 420 -26.45 -22.61 35.65
N ALA A 421 -27.64 -22.57 35.04
CA ALA A 421 -27.89 -21.73 33.86
C ALA A 421 -27.75 -20.22 34.18
N PHE A 422 -28.22 -19.81 35.37
CA PHE A 422 -28.04 -18.45 35.87
C PHE A 422 -26.56 -18.10 36.08
N ARG A 423 -25.79 -18.98 36.71
CA ARG A 423 -24.37 -18.74 36.99
C ARG A 423 -23.52 -18.66 35.74
N SER A 424 -23.79 -19.52 34.76
CA SER A 424 -23.02 -19.58 33.52
C SER A 424 -23.34 -18.43 32.55
N GLN A 425 -24.62 -18.07 32.39
CA GLN A 425 -25.07 -17.19 31.30
C GLN A 425 -26.08 -16.11 31.72
N GLY A 426 -26.28 -15.92 33.02
CA GLY A 426 -27.12 -14.88 33.59
C GLY A 426 -28.63 -15.11 33.47
N VAL A 427 -29.39 -14.05 33.78
CA VAL A 427 -30.86 -14.05 33.85
C VAL A 427 -31.55 -14.63 32.61
N PRO A 428 -31.17 -14.28 31.36
CA PRO A 428 -31.87 -14.78 30.17
C PRO A 428 -31.78 -16.29 30.00
N SER A 429 -30.65 -16.89 30.37
CA SER A 429 -30.46 -18.35 30.28
C SER A 429 -31.23 -19.08 31.38
N ALA A 430 -31.21 -18.52 32.60
CA ALA A 430 -31.98 -19.04 33.73
C ALA A 430 -33.50 -19.00 33.47
N GLU A 431 -34.02 -17.89 32.94
CA GLU A 431 -35.43 -17.77 32.56
C GLU A 431 -35.82 -18.82 31.52
N ARG A 432 -34.98 -18.99 30.49
CA ARG A 432 -35.22 -20.00 29.45
C ARG A 432 -35.20 -21.41 30.04
N ALA A 433 -34.23 -21.73 30.90
CA ALA A 433 -34.14 -23.02 31.56
C ALA A 433 -35.36 -23.28 32.47
N ALA A 434 -35.80 -22.27 33.22
CA ALA A 434 -36.96 -22.36 34.10
C ALA A 434 -38.26 -22.65 33.33
N VAL A 435 -38.44 -22.04 32.15
CA VAL A 435 -39.65 -22.22 31.33
C VAL A 435 -39.59 -23.51 30.50
N GLN A 436 -38.44 -23.84 29.89
CA GLN A 436 -38.32 -25.03 29.03
C GLN A 436 -38.35 -26.34 29.80
N SER A 437 -37.79 -26.35 31.02
CA SER A 437 -37.77 -27.54 31.89
C SER A 437 -38.98 -27.61 32.82
N LEU A 438 -39.98 -26.75 32.62
CA LEU A 438 -41.16 -26.68 33.47
C LEU A 438 -42.00 -27.95 33.33
N SER A 439 -42.28 -28.61 34.47
CA SER A 439 -43.14 -29.79 34.48
C SER A 439 -44.61 -29.41 34.22
N HIS A 440 -45.36 -30.39 33.69
CA HIS A 440 -46.81 -30.24 33.51
C HIS A 440 -47.54 -30.11 34.85
N GLU A 441 -47.08 -30.82 35.88
CA GLU A 441 -47.65 -30.86 37.22
C GLU A 441 -46.52 -31.08 38.25
N GLY A 442 -46.76 -30.72 39.51
CA GLY A 442 -45.83 -30.98 40.63
C GLY A 442 -45.31 -29.73 41.33
N LYS A 443 -44.47 -29.96 42.35
CA LYS A 443 -43.88 -28.89 43.18
C LYS A 443 -42.90 -28.01 42.39
N GLU A 444 -42.34 -28.52 41.29
CA GLU A 444 -41.43 -27.81 40.40
C GLU A 444 -42.06 -26.56 39.81
N ARG A 445 -43.39 -26.55 39.61
CA ARG A 445 -44.11 -25.37 39.08
C ARG A 445 -44.11 -24.22 40.08
N GLY A 446 -44.31 -24.53 41.35
CA GLY A 446 -44.20 -23.56 42.42
C GLY A 446 -42.76 -23.05 42.62
N LEU A 447 -41.78 -23.96 42.59
CA LEU A 447 -40.36 -23.62 42.62
C LEU A 447 -39.94 -22.74 41.43
N ALA A 448 -40.44 -23.05 40.23
CA ALA A 448 -40.22 -22.28 39.02
C ALA A 448 -40.73 -20.85 39.17
N TYR A 449 -41.94 -20.68 39.72
CA TYR A 449 -42.49 -19.35 39.96
C TYR A 449 -41.66 -18.55 40.98
N GLY A 450 -41.20 -19.19 42.07
CA GLY A 450 -40.30 -18.56 43.04
C GLY A 450 -38.96 -18.11 42.44
N ILE A 451 -38.37 -18.94 41.57
CA ILE A 451 -37.16 -18.58 40.81
C ILE A 451 -37.43 -17.42 39.85
N LEU A 452 -38.54 -17.45 39.11
CA LEU A 452 -38.92 -16.37 38.20
C LEU A 452 -39.17 -15.04 38.92
N LEU A 453 -39.69 -15.08 40.16
CA LEU A 453 -39.79 -13.91 41.02
C LEU A 453 -38.40 -13.41 41.43
N ALA A 454 -37.52 -14.31 41.87
CA ALA A 454 -36.15 -13.97 42.24
C ALA A 454 -35.36 -13.33 41.08
N LEU A 455 -35.62 -13.77 39.84
CA LEU A 455 -35.05 -13.23 38.59
C LEU A 455 -35.73 -11.94 38.09
N GLY A 456 -36.85 -11.51 38.69
CA GLY A 456 -37.65 -10.38 38.21
C GLY A 456 -38.39 -10.64 36.89
N ARG A 457 -38.66 -11.91 36.55
CA ARG A 457 -39.28 -12.35 35.29
C ARG A 457 -40.68 -12.96 35.45
N ALA A 458 -41.21 -13.04 36.67
CA ALA A 458 -42.49 -13.68 36.98
C ALA A 458 -43.70 -13.07 36.22
N ALA A 459 -43.73 -11.75 36.03
CA ALA A 459 -44.87 -11.08 35.40
C ALA A 459 -45.16 -11.62 33.99
N ALA A 460 -44.12 -11.86 33.20
CA ALA A 460 -44.21 -12.34 31.81
C ALA A 460 -44.75 -13.77 31.69
N HIS A 461 -44.55 -14.60 32.72
CA HIS A 461 -44.92 -16.02 32.72
C HIS A 461 -46.07 -16.35 33.66
N SER A 462 -46.61 -15.35 34.37
CA SER A 462 -47.64 -15.52 35.41
C SER A 462 -48.90 -16.25 34.92
N TRP A 463 -49.25 -16.14 33.64
CA TRP A 463 -50.40 -16.81 33.02
C TRP A 463 -50.24 -18.34 32.97
N GLN A 464 -49.00 -18.85 33.04
CA GLN A 464 -48.72 -20.28 32.98
C GLN A 464 -49.00 -20.97 34.31
N PHE A 465 -49.14 -20.25 35.42
CA PHE A 465 -49.21 -20.78 36.78
C PHE A 465 -50.58 -20.60 37.44
N SER A 466 -50.99 -21.59 38.24
CA SER A 466 -52.21 -21.50 39.06
C SER A 466 -52.01 -20.59 40.28
N ASN A 467 -53.10 -20.18 40.95
CA ASN A 467 -52.98 -19.31 42.13
C ASN A 467 -52.24 -19.98 43.29
N THR A 468 -52.44 -21.28 43.50
CA THR A 468 -51.74 -22.05 44.53
C THR A 468 -50.24 -22.17 44.24
N GLU A 469 -49.86 -22.37 42.98
CA GLU A 469 -48.45 -22.35 42.56
C GLU A 469 -47.81 -20.98 42.76
N LYS A 470 -48.55 -19.90 42.49
CA LYS A 470 -48.08 -18.53 42.68
C LYS A 470 -47.84 -18.19 44.14
N GLU A 471 -48.79 -18.52 45.01
CA GLU A 471 -48.66 -18.32 46.46
C GLU A 471 -47.50 -19.11 47.04
N PHE A 472 -47.37 -20.39 46.64
CA PHE A 472 -46.24 -21.23 47.06
C PHE A 472 -44.90 -20.67 46.55
N GLY A 473 -44.80 -20.33 45.26
CA GLY A 473 -43.58 -19.74 44.70
C GLY A 473 -43.21 -18.38 45.33
N ALA A 474 -44.21 -17.53 45.63
CA ALA A 474 -43.98 -16.27 46.32
C ALA A 474 -43.40 -16.46 47.72
N SER A 475 -43.80 -17.52 48.43
CA SER A 475 -43.22 -17.85 49.74
C SER A 475 -41.76 -18.30 49.67
N LEU A 476 -41.27 -18.69 48.48
CA LEU A 476 -39.92 -19.19 48.24
C LEU A 476 -39.00 -18.18 47.54
N GLU A 477 -39.46 -16.97 47.22
CA GLU A 477 -38.69 -15.99 46.44
C GLU A 477 -37.33 -15.66 47.09
N ALA A 478 -37.31 -15.45 48.40
CA ALA A 478 -36.09 -15.10 49.13
C ALA A 478 -35.06 -16.25 49.06
N GLN A 479 -35.49 -17.47 49.33
CA GLN A 479 -34.62 -18.66 49.29
C GLN A 479 -34.16 -18.99 47.87
N ALA A 480 -35.02 -18.78 46.88
CA ALA A 480 -34.65 -18.93 45.48
C ALA A 480 -33.58 -17.90 45.08
N ARG A 481 -33.68 -16.65 45.57
CA ARG A 481 -32.65 -15.63 45.40
C ARG A 481 -31.35 -16.04 46.06
N ASP A 482 -31.39 -16.58 47.28
CA ASP A 482 -30.18 -17.07 47.96
C ASP A 482 -29.46 -18.15 47.14
N VAL A 483 -30.18 -19.12 46.57
CA VAL A 483 -29.59 -20.15 45.68
C VAL A 483 -28.95 -19.53 44.43
N LEU A 484 -29.64 -18.58 43.80
CA LEU A 484 -29.15 -17.92 42.59
C LEU A 484 -27.90 -17.06 42.84
N TYR A 485 -27.72 -16.49 44.03
CA TYR A 485 -26.64 -15.53 44.31
C TYR A 485 -25.60 -15.98 45.36
N ALA A 486 -25.79 -17.12 46.04
CA ALA A 486 -24.84 -17.71 47.00
C ALA A 486 -23.39 -17.83 46.46
N SER A 487 -22.40 -17.78 47.34
CA SER A 487 -21.03 -18.19 47.00
C SER A 487 -21.00 -19.70 46.68
N PRO A 488 -19.98 -20.21 45.97
CA PRO A 488 -19.82 -21.66 45.77
C PRO A 488 -19.79 -22.46 47.08
N GLU A 489 -19.24 -21.88 48.14
CA GLU A 489 -19.16 -22.47 49.48
C GLU A 489 -20.55 -22.57 50.14
N ASP A 490 -21.35 -21.52 50.00
CA ASP A 490 -22.69 -21.42 50.61
C ASP A 490 -23.79 -22.06 49.76
N TYR A 491 -23.49 -22.44 48.51
CA TYR A 491 -24.47 -22.96 47.55
C TYR A 491 -25.24 -24.18 48.07
N HIS A 492 -24.56 -25.08 48.78
CA HIS A 492 -25.19 -26.26 49.38
C HIS A 492 -26.20 -25.88 50.47
N ALA A 493 -25.81 -24.97 51.37
CA ALA A 493 -26.66 -24.49 52.45
C ALA A 493 -27.87 -23.72 51.91
N ALA A 494 -27.71 -22.97 50.82
CA ALA A 494 -28.81 -22.28 50.16
C ALA A 494 -29.82 -23.27 49.56
N LEU A 495 -29.35 -24.35 48.92
CA LEU A 495 -30.24 -25.41 48.42
C LEU A 495 -30.96 -26.13 49.57
N ASP A 496 -30.27 -26.47 50.66
CA ASP A 496 -30.87 -27.06 51.85
C ASP A 496 -31.98 -26.18 52.43
N HIS A 497 -31.74 -24.87 52.53
CA HIS A 497 -32.72 -23.93 53.05
C HIS A 497 -33.95 -23.80 52.15
N LEU A 498 -33.76 -23.75 50.82
CA LEU A 498 -34.86 -23.73 49.87
C LEU A 498 -35.70 -25.01 49.92
N PHE A 499 -35.05 -26.19 49.90
CA PHE A 499 -35.78 -27.46 49.87
C PHE A 499 -36.45 -27.81 51.19
N SER A 500 -35.84 -27.49 52.33
CA SER A 500 -36.49 -27.62 53.63
C SER A 500 -37.76 -26.77 53.71
N THR A 501 -37.71 -25.52 53.23
CA THR A 501 -38.87 -24.63 53.15
C THR A 501 -39.94 -25.14 52.18
N ALA A 502 -39.53 -25.71 51.04
CA ALA A 502 -40.42 -26.34 50.05
C ALA A 502 -40.96 -27.72 50.48
N GLY A 503 -40.57 -28.22 51.65
CA GLY A 503 -40.94 -29.54 52.17
C GLY A 503 -40.43 -30.69 51.30
N VAL A 504 -39.19 -30.59 50.79
CA VAL A 504 -38.47 -31.63 50.04
C VAL A 504 -37.32 -32.11 50.94
N ALA A 505 -37.47 -33.30 51.52
CA ALA A 505 -36.43 -33.93 52.32
C ALA A 505 -35.54 -34.84 51.45
N HIS A 506 -34.28 -35.03 51.86
CA HIS A 506 -33.32 -35.92 51.18
C HIS A 506 -33.18 -35.63 49.68
N TRP A 507 -33.03 -34.34 49.33
CA TRP A 507 -33.07 -33.85 47.96
C TRP A 507 -31.84 -34.23 47.11
N GLY A 508 -30.75 -34.68 47.74
CA GLY A 508 -29.56 -35.20 47.04
C GLY A 508 -28.38 -35.49 47.97
N GLU A 509 -27.35 -36.13 47.42
CA GLU A 509 -26.09 -36.42 48.12
C GLU A 509 -24.95 -35.62 47.45
N ARG A 510 -24.23 -34.81 48.23
CA ARG A 510 -23.05 -34.08 47.75
C ARG A 510 -21.93 -35.08 47.43
N GLU A 511 -21.40 -35.02 46.22
CA GLU A 511 -20.23 -35.80 45.84
C GLU A 511 -19.01 -35.29 46.61
N ALA A 512 -18.20 -36.20 47.15
CA ALA A 512 -16.91 -35.83 47.73
C ALA A 512 -16.01 -35.28 46.63
N ALA A 513 -15.36 -34.14 46.91
CA ALA A 513 -14.54 -33.39 45.95
C ALA A 513 -13.38 -34.21 45.38
#